data_AF-A0A4Y1ZM15-F1
#
_entry.id   AF-A0A4Y1ZM15-F1
#
_cell.length_a   1.000
_cell.length_b   1.000
_cell.length_c   1.000
_cell.angle_alpha   90.00
_cell.angle_beta   90.00
_cell.angle_gamma   90.00
#
_symmetry.space_group_name_H-M   'P 1'
#
loop_
_entity.id
_entity.type
_entity.pdbx_description
1 polymer ?
#
loop_
_entity_poly.entity_id
_entity_poly.type
_entity_poly.pdbx_seq_one_letter_code
_entity_poly.pdbx_strand_id
1 'polypeptide(L)'
;MTDVDNLKSNIEENSSLKSAITTKSSGKRNPSPILYNIPTSLGEEVVQESLKSHLHLANPLNLRFKFKGASPNTSNWVFEAPAPVLRTLNK
;
A
#
# COMPACT_ATOMS: atom_id res chain seq x y z
N MET A 1 -15.79 9.97 -19.63
CA MET A 1 -14.36 10.14 -19.31
C MET A 1 -14.27 10.45 -17.83
N THR A 2 -13.50 9.69 -17.03
CA THR A 2 -13.31 10.05 -15.61
C THR A 2 -12.25 11.14 -15.48
N ASP A 3 -12.22 11.86 -14.35
CA ASP A 3 -11.17 12.88 -14.10
C ASP A 3 -9.75 12.29 -14.19
N VAL A 4 -9.60 11.01 -13.83
CA VAL A 4 -8.33 10.28 -13.95
C VAL A 4 -7.97 10.03 -15.40
N ASP A 5 -8.95 9.75 -16.27
CA ASP A 5 -8.70 9.55 -17.70
C ASP A 5 -8.35 10.88 -18.37
N ASN A 6 -9.02 11.98 -18.01
CA ASN A 6 -8.69 13.33 -18.46
C ASN A 6 -7.25 13.71 -18.08
N LEU A 7 -6.85 13.42 -16.84
CA LEU A 7 -5.49 13.70 -16.37
C LEU A 7 -4.43 12.91 -17.18
N LYS A 8 -4.70 11.63 -17.48
CA LYS A 8 -3.78 10.82 -18.30
C LYS A 8 -3.64 11.37 -19.71
N SER A 9 -4.75 11.72 -20.35
CA SER A 9 -4.73 12.36 -21.68
C SER A 9 -3.92 13.64 -21.67
N ASN A 10 -4.12 14.53 -20.68
CA ASN A 10 -3.35 15.77 -20.55
C ASN A 10 -1.84 15.52 -20.40
N ILE A 11 -1.43 14.46 -19.70
CA ILE A 11 -0.02 14.08 -19.56
C ILE A 11 0.53 13.52 -20.88
N GLU A 12 -0.25 12.71 -21.59
CA GLU A 12 0.17 12.05 -22.83
C GLU A 12 0.21 12.99 -24.05
N GLU A 13 -0.59 14.05 -24.03
CA GLU A 13 -0.63 15.11 -25.06
C GLU A 13 0.47 16.16 -24.87
N ASN A 14 1.05 16.27 -23.66
CA ASN A 14 2.16 17.17 -23.39
C ASN A 14 3.51 16.45 -23.54
N SER A 15 4.31 16.81 -24.54
CA SER A 15 5.59 16.16 -24.86
C SER A 15 6.62 16.20 -23.71
N SER A 16 6.67 17.31 -22.96
CA SER A 16 7.56 17.47 -21.81
C SER A 16 7.12 16.56 -20.65
N LEU A 17 5.82 16.45 -20.40
CA LEU A 17 5.29 15.59 -19.33
C LEU A 17 5.38 14.11 -19.71
N LYS A 18 5.05 13.76 -20.95
CA LYS A 18 5.10 12.39 -21.48
C LYS A 18 6.49 11.78 -21.40
N SER A 19 7.55 12.57 -21.57
CA SER A 19 8.92 12.08 -21.46
C SER A 19 9.37 11.83 -20.01
N ALA A 20 8.76 12.52 -19.04
CA ALA A 20 9.12 12.43 -17.62
C ALA A 20 8.18 11.52 -16.80
N ILE A 21 6.94 11.33 -17.24
CA ILE A 21 5.88 10.68 -16.45
C ILE A 21 5.31 9.50 -17.25
N THR A 22 5.34 8.32 -16.65
CA THR A 22 4.65 7.14 -17.18
C THR A 22 3.29 6.97 -16.49
N THR A 23 2.22 7.03 -17.28
CA THR A 23 0.86 6.71 -16.83
C THR A 23 0.63 5.20 -16.92
N LYS A 24 -0.03 4.60 -15.91
CA LYS A 24 -0.56 3.24 -16.00
C LYS A 24 -2.04 3.26 -15.63
N SER A 25 -2.84 2.49 -16.36
CA SER A 25 -4.20 2.19 -15.92
C SER A 25 -4.13 1.36 -14.65
N SER A 26 -4.86 1.78 -13.63
CA SER A 26 -5.04 0.98 -12.43
C SER A 26 -5.79 -0.29 -12.82
N GLY A 27 -5.14 -1.45 -12.72
CA GLY A 27 -5.83 -2.73 -12.76
C GLY A 27 -6.83 -2.86 -11.61
N LYS A 28 -7.52 -4.00 -11.52
CA LYS A 28 -8.43 -4.30 -10.40
C LYS A 28 -7.69 -4.07 -9.08
N ARG A 29 -8.12 -3.06 -8.32
CA ARG A 29 -7.50 -2.70 -7.04
C ARG A 29 -7.82 -3.80 -6.04
N ASN A 30 -6.84 -4.61 -5.69
CA ASN A 30 -6.93 -5.43 -4.49
C ASN A 30 -6.75 -4.49 -3.28
N PRO A 31 -7.63 -4.54 -2.27
CA PRO A 31 -7.40 -3.79 -1.04
C PRO A 31 -6.04 -4.18 -0.46
N SER A 32 -5.36 -3.25 0.19
CA SER A 32 -4.10 -3.49 0.88
C SER A 32 -4.29 -3.04 2.32
N PRO A 33 -3.99 -3.87 3.33
CA PRO A 33 -4.09 -3.43 4.71
C PRO A 33 -2.92 -2.50 5.03
N ILE A 34 -3.24 -1.46 5.80
CA ILE A 34 -2.29 -0.44 6.20
C ILE A 34 -2.25 -0.42 7.73
N LEU A 35 -1.06 -0.62 8.30
CA LEU A 35 -0.83 -0.39 9.72
C LEU A 35 -0.24 1.00 9.90
N TYR A 36 -0.83 1.78 10.79
CA TYR A 36 -0.46 3.18 11.01
C TYR A 36 0.40 3.35 12.26
N ASN A 37 1.22 4.40 12.24
CA ASN A 37 1.97 4.91 13.38
C ASN A 37 2.86 3.88 14.09
N ILE A 38 3.45 2.95 13.32
CA ILE A 38 4.41 1.98 13.85
C ILE A 38 5.69 2.72 14.26
N PRO A 39 6.15 2.60 15.52
CA PRO A 39 7.41 3.19 15.95
C PRO A 39 8.57 2.72 15.07
N THR A 40 9.45 3.63 14.66
CA THR A 40 10.60 3.28 13.81
C THR A 40 11.61 2.38 14.52
N SER A 41 11.58 2.34 15.85
CA SER A 41 12.36 1.41 16.66
C SER A 41 11.83 -0.03 16.65
N LEU A 42 10.58 -0.24 16.20
CA LEU A 42 9.96 -1.55 16.18
C LEU A 42 10.42 -2.34 14.94
N GLY A 43 11.01 -3.50 15.16
CA GLY A 43 11.46 -4.40 14.10
C GLY A 43 10.29 -4.95 13.29
N GLU A 44 10.52 -5.15 11.99
CA GLU A 44 9.51 -5.71 11.09
C GLU A 44 9.10 -7.13 11.45
N GLU A 45 10.05 -7.94 11.93
CA GLU A 45 9.80 -9.30 12.39
C GLU A 45 8.74 -9.35 13.51
N VAL A 46 8.85 -8.45 14.50
CA VAL A 46 7.89 -8.37 15.62
C VAL A 46 6.47 -8.04 15.13
N VAL A 47 6.36 -7.09 14.18
CA VAL A 47 5.07 -6.72 13.59
C VAL A 47 4.50 -7.89 12.80
N GLN A 48 5.32 -8.57 12.00
CA GLN A 48 4.92 -9.72 11.18
C GLN A 48 4.48 -10.91 12.04
N GLU A 49 5.20 -11.23 13.12
CA GLU A 49 4.81 -12.28 14.06
C GLU A 49 3.46 -12.00 14.70
N SER A 50 3.24 -10.76 15.15
CA SER A 50 1.95 -10.34 15.69
C SER A 50 0.83 -10.45 14.66
N LEU A 51 1.07 -10.02 13.41
CA LEU A 51 0.10 -10.14 12.31
C LEU A 51 -0.24 -11.59 12.01
N LYS A 52 0.77 -12.46 11.92
CA LYS A 52 0.57 -13.89 11.67
C LYS A 52 -0.26 -14.54 12.77
N SER A 53 0.05 -14.24 14.03
CA SER A 53 -0.68 -14.77 15.19
C SER A 53 -2.14 -14.33 15.18
N HIS A 54 -2.39 -13.03 15.01
CA HIS A 54 -3.74 -12.46 15.06
C HIS A 54 -4.63 -12.87 13.88
N LEU A 55 -4.04 -13.00 12.68
CA LEU A 55 -4.75 -13.35 11.45
C LEU A 55 -4.67 -14.84 11.11
N HIS A 56 -4.08 -15.66 11.98
CA HIS A 56 -3.85 -17.08 11.77
C HIS A 56 -3.19 -17.41 10.42
N LEU A 57 -2.17 -16.65 10.05
CA LEU A 57 -1.47 -16.81 8.78
C LEU A 57 -0.33 -17.82 8.89
N ALA A 58 -0.27 -18.77 7.96
CA ALA A 58 0.86 -19.68 7.84
C ALA A 58 2.17 -18.93 7.52
N ASN A 59 2.08 -17.93 6.64
CA ASN A 59 3.21 -17.14 6.14
C ASN A 59 3.03 -15.65 6.48
N PRO A 60 4.12 -14.89 6.65
CA PRO A 60 4.06 -13.43 6.80
C PRO A 60 3.44 -12.78 5.56
N LEU A 61 2.90 -11.57 5.74
CA LEU A 61 2.40 -10.78 4.61
C LEU A 61 3.57 -10.09 3.90
N ASN A 62 3.49 -9.95 2.58
CA ASN A 62 4.51 -9.20 1.85
C ASN A 62 4.34 -7.71 2.14
N LEU A 63 5.38 -7.08 2.68
CA LEU A 63 5.41 -5.62 2.81
C LEU A 63 5.65 -4.99 1.43
N ARG A 64 4.78 -4.08 1.01
CA ARG A 64 4.89 -3.38 -0.27
C ARG A 64 5.74 -2.13 -0.16
N PHE A 65 5.41 -1.26 0.79
CA PHE A 65 6.17 -0.03 1.06
C PHE A 65 5.83 0.55 2.44
N LYS A 66 6.72 1.42 2.92
CA LYS A 66 6.55 2.21 4.14
C LYS A 66 6.48 3.69 3.76
N PHE A 67 5.65 4.46 4.45
CA PHE A 67 5.62 5.93 4.32
C PHE A 67 5.60 6.60 5.70
N LYS A 68 5.86 7.90 5.75
CA LYS A 68 5.93 8.65 7.02
C LYS A 68 4.62 8.52 7.80
N GLY A 69 4.75 8.26 9.09
CA GLY A 69 3.64 8.27 10.04
C GLY A 69 3.25 9.69 10.45
N ALA A 70 2.32 9.80 11.40
CA ALA A 70 1.87 11.10 11.90
C ALA A 70 2.95 11.85 12.69
N SER A 71 3.95 11.14 13.22
CA SER A 71 5.07 11.70 13.99
C SER A 71 6.43 11.31 13.38
N PRO A 72 7.50 12.10 13.64
CA PRO A 72 8.84 11.85 13.06
C PRO A 72 9.39 10.44 13.31
N ASN A 73 9.03 9.84 14.45
CA ASN A 73 9.52 8.52 14.87
C ASN A 73 8.50 7.40 14.57
N THR A 74 7.60 7.63 13.62
CA THR A 74 6.56 6.66 13.25
C THR A 74 6.49 6.48 11.75
N SER A 75 6.03 5.30 11.33
CA SER A 75 5.87 4.93 9.93
C SER A 75 4.57 4.16 9.72
N ASN A 76 3.99 4.29 8.53
CA ASN A 76 2.81 3.58 8.09
C ASN A 76 3.22 2.52 7.06
N TRP A 77 2.75 1.30 7.23
CA TRP A 77 3.22 0.15 6.44
C TRP A 77 2.07 -0.42 5.63
N VAL A 78 2.29 -0.59 4.33
CA VAL A 78 1.31 -1.14 3.39
C VAL A 78 1.70 -2.56 3.05
N PHE A 79 0.80 -3.51 3.29
CA PHE A 79 1.03 -4.91 3.00
C PHE A 79 0.24 -5.36 1.77
N GLU A 80 0.72 -6.42 1.13
CA GLU A 80 -0.07 -7.21 0.21
C GLU A 80 -0.77 -8.30 1.01
N ALA A 81 -2.08 -8.42 0.81
CA ALA A 81 -2.88 -9.43 1.48
C ALA A 81 -3.86 -10.08 0.49
N PRO A 82 -3.98 -11.42 0.50
CA PRO A 82 -5.04 -12.11 -0.23
C PRO A 82 -6.44 -11.66 0.22
N ALA A 83 -7.42 -11.77 -0.67
CA ALA A 83 -8.81 -11.42 -0.38
C ALA A 83 -9.39 -12.06 0.91
N PRO A 84 -9.10 -13.33 1.25
CA PRO A 84 -9.56 -13.91 2.52
C PRO A 84 -9.03 -13.18 3.75
N VAL A 85 -7.74 -12.79 3.75
CA VAL A 85 -7.11 -12.07 4.87
C VAL A 85 -7.75 -10.69 5.07
N LEU A 86 -8.03 -10.00 3.95
CA LEU A 86 -8.71 -8.70 3.97
C LEU A 86 -10.13 -8.79 4.53
N ARG A 87 -10.85 -9.89 4.29
CA ARG A 87 -12.19 -10.10 4.86
C ARG A 87 -12.15 -10.26 6.37
N THR A 88 -11.09 -10.86 6.91
CA THR A 88 -10.90 -11.01 8.37
C THR A 88 -10.61 -9.67 9.04
N LEU A 89 -9.91 -8.76 8.36
CA LEU A 89 -9.58 -7.42 8.88
C LEU A 89 -10.74 -6.42 8.89
N ASN A 90 -11.80 -6.68 8.13
CA ASN A 90 -12.98 -5.80 8.03
C ASN A 90 -14.16 -6.27 8.91
N LYS A 91 -13.93 -7.23 9.80
CA LYS A 91 -14.89 -7.68 10.81
C LYS A 91 -14.57 -7.03 12.15
#